data_AF-Q93PP7-F1
#
_entry.id   AF-Q93PP7-F1
#
_cell.length_a   1.000
_cell.length_b   1.000
_cell.length_c   1.000
_cell.angle_alpha   90.00
_cell.angle_beta   90.00
_cell.angle_gamma   90.00
#
_symmetry.space_group_name_H-M   'P 1'
#
loop_
_entity.id
_entity.type
_entity.pdbx_description
1 polymer ?
#
loop_
_entity_poly.entity_id
_entity_poly.type
_entity_poly.pdbx_seq_one_letter_code
_entity_poly.pdbx_strand_id
1 'polypeptide(L)'
;DQLSGGRVSWNVVTSLNDAEARNFGIDQHLEHDARYDRADEFLDAVKKLWNSWDEDALVLDKAAGVFADPTKVHYVDHRGEWLNVRGPLQVPRSPQGEPVILQAGLSPRGRRFAGKWAEAVFSLAPNLEVMQATYQGIKAEVDAAGRDPDQTKIFTAVMPVLGESQAVAQERLEYLNSLVHP
;
A
#
# COMPACT_ATOMS: atom_id res chain seq x y z
N ASP A 1 2.59 12.45 -5.32
CA ASP A 1 1.48 13.13 -4.63
C ASP A 1 1.33 14.59 -5.04
N GLN A 2 2.38 15.41 -4.88
CA GLN A 2 2.39 16.83 -5.31
C GLN A 2 1.88 17.03 -6.75
N LEU A 3 2.47 16.33 -7.72
CA LEU A 3 2.12 16.49 -9.15
C LEU A 3 0.68 16.06 -9.49
N SER A 4 0.14 15.07 -8.77
CA SER A 4 -1.21 14.60 -9.00
C SER A 4 -2.26 15.43 -8.26
N GLY A 5 -1.83 16.33 -7.36
CA GLY A 5 -2.73 17.11 -6.51
C GLY A 5 -3.47 16.24 -5.50
N GLY A 6 -2.78 15.27 -4.88
CA GLY A 6 -3.39 14.44 -3.85
C GLY A 6 -4.17 13.23 -4.38
N ARG A 7 -3.72 12.64 -5.50
CA ARG A 7 -4.41 11.51 -6.16
C ARG A 7 -3.53 10.28 -6.35
N VAL A 8 -2.48 10.14 -5.54
CA VAL A 8 -1.61 8.96 -5.62
C VAL A 8 -1.98 7.97 -4.51
N SER A 9 -1.80 6.69 -4.81
CA SER A 9 -1.91 5.61 -3.85
C SER A 9 -0.75 4.64 -4.04
N TRP A 10 -0.35 3.96 -2.97
CA TRP A 10 0.76 3.02 -3.02
C TRP A 10 0.33 1.62 -2.61
N ASN A 11 0.40 0.68 -3.55
CA ASN A 11 0.25 -0.74 -3.25
C ASN A 11 1.58 -1.31 -2.71
N VAL A 12 1.61 -1.57 -1.41
CA VAL A 12 2.80 -2.08 -0.71
C VAL A 12 2.91 -3.58 -0.96
N VAL A 13 4.01 -3.99 -1.57
CA VAL A 13 4.30 -5.38 -1.93
C VAL A 13 5.65 -5.81 -1.38
N THR A 14 5.76 -7.08 -1.02
CA THR A 14 6.95 -7.67 -0.39
C THR A 14 7.70 -8.62 -1.33
N SER A 15 7.60 -8.41 -2.65
CA SER A 15 8.22 -9.28 -3.66
C SER A 15 7.64 -10.71 -3.70
N LEU A 16 8.01 -11.51 -4.71
CA LEU A 16 7.47 -12.85 -4.94
C LEU A 16 8.52 -13.94 -5.21
N ASN A 17 9.60 -13.67 -5.95
CA ASN A 17 10.53 -14.73 -6.39
C ASN A 17 12.00 -14.30 -6.43
N ASP A 18 12.93 -15.24 -6.33
CA ASP A 18 14.36 -14.92 -6.27
C ASP A 18 14.95 -14.35 -7.57
N ALA A 19 14.25 -14.49 -8.71
CA ALA A 19 14.74 -13.94 -9.96
C ALA A 19 14.78 -12.40 -9.92
N GLU A 20 13.80 -11.76 -9.27
CA GLU A 20 13.86 -10.31 -9.03
C GLU A 20 14.89 -9.96 -7.96
N ALA A 21 15.05 -10.74 -6.89
CA ALA A 21 16.08 -10.50 -5.86
C ALA A 21 17.48 -10.36 -6.47
N ARG A 22 17.83 -11.25 -7.40
CA ARG A 22 19.15 -11.29 -8.06
C ARG A 22 19.43 -10.05 -8.90
N ASN A 23 18.38 -9.37 -9.41
CA ASN A 23 18.54 -8.09 -10.10
C ASN A 23 18.90 -6.93 -9.14
N PHE A 24 18.70 -7.10 -7.84
CA PHE A 24 19.04 -6.12 -6.80
C PHE A 24 20.26 -6.53 -5.97
N GLY A 25 21.08 -7.47 -6.47
CA GLY A 25 22.31 -7.91 -5.80
C GLY A 25 22.08 -8.78 -4.56
N ILE A 26 20.90 -9.42 -4.48
CA ILE A 26 20.52 -10.32 -3.40
C ILE A 26 20.28 -11.72 -4.00
N ASP A 27 20.95 -12.75 -3.48
CA ASP A 27 20.83 -14.10 -4.05
C ASP A 27 19.44 -14.72 -3.85
N GLN A 28 18.85 -14.51 -2.67
CA GLN A 28 17.55 -15.03 -2.25
C GLN A 28 16.82 -14.02 -1.37
N HIS A 29 15.50 -13.98 -1.49
CA HIS A 29 14.69 -13.16 -0.60
C HIS A 29 14.74 -13.65 0.85
N LEU A 30 14.42 -12.73 1.78
CA LEU A 30 14.07 -13.14 3.15
C LEU A 30 12.87 -14.10 3.12
N GLU A 31 12.78 -14.93 4.15
CA GLU A 31 11.61 -15.78 4.38
C GLU A 31 10.31 -14.96 4.39
N HIS A 32 9.20 -15.59 3.99
CA HIS A 32 7.93 -14.91 3.74
C HIS A 32 7.51 -13.94 4.86
N ASP A 33 7.54 -14.36 6.12
CA ASP A 33 7.11 -13.50 7.24
C ASP A 33 8.12 -12.39 7.55
N ALA A 34 9.42 -12.68 7.47
CA ALA A 34 10.49 -11.70 7.67
C ALA A 34 10.44 -10.57 6.63
N ARG A 35 9.93 -10.85 5.42
CA ARG A 35 9.68 -9.79 4.42
C ARG A 35 8.62 -8.79 4.88
N TYR A 36 7.59 -9.25 5.58
CA TYR A 36 6.59 -8.36 6.16
C TYR A 36 7.12 -7.63 7.39
N ASP A 37 7.99 -8.25 8.19
CA ASP A 37 8.63 -7.58 9.32
C ASP A 37 9.50 -6.41 8.82
N ARG A 38 10.28 -6.64 7.76
CA ARG A 38 11.00 -5.55 7.06
C ARG A 38 10.06 -4.50 6.49
N ALA A 39 8.91 -4.91 5.94
CA ALA A 39 7.93 -3.97 5.39
C ALA A 39 7.27 -3.11 6.49
N ASP A 40 7.08 -3.65 7.69
CA ASP A 40 6.58 -2.92 8.85
C ASP A 40 7.52 -1.76 9.20
N GLU A 41 8.81 -2.05 9.31
CA GLU A 41 9.82 -1.03 9.58
C GLU A 41 9.95 -0.02 8.43
N PHE A 42 9.90 -0.50 7.18
CA PHE A 42 9.95 0.35 6.01
C PHE A 42 8.79 1.36 5.98
N LEU A 43 7.55 0.90 6.22
CA LEU A 43 6.40 1.80 6.28
C LEU A 43 6.50 2.78 7.44
N ASP A 44 6.94 2.35 8.61
CA ASP A 44 7.15 3.23 9.76
C ASP A 44 8.16 4.35 9.43
N ALA A 45 9.31 4.00 8.84
CA ALA A 45 10.32 4.98 8.43
C ALA A 45 9.79 5.96 7.36
N VAL A 46 9.05 5.46 6.37
CA VAL A 46 8.47 6.28 5.30
C VAL A 46 7.39 7.22 5.83
N LYS A 47 6.49 6.75 6.70
CA LYS A 47 5.45 7.60 7.29
C LYS A 47 6.05 8.68 8.20
N LYS A 48 7.10 8.36 8.96
CA LYS A 48 7.86 9.37 9.71
C LYS A 48 8.47 10.43 8.78
N LEU A 49 9.02 10.03 7.63
CA LEU A 49 9.53 10.97 6.64
C LEU A 49 8.43 11.86 6.04
N TRP A 50 7.28 11.30 5.67
CA TRP A 50 6.15 12.11 5.15
C TRP A 50 5.64 13.13 6.16
N ASN A 51 5.74 12.83 7.46
CA ASN A 51 5.39 13.74 8.55
C ASN A 51 6.59 14.52 9.12
N SER A 52 7.73 14.57 8.43
CA SER A 52 8.90 15.33 8.91
C SER A 52 8.79 16.84 8.67
N TRP A 53 7.72 17.28 8.00
CA TRP A 53 7.34 18.67 7.78
C TRP A 53 5.94 18.87 8.35
N ASP A 54 5.77 19.87 9.21
CA ASP A 54 4.43 20.24 9.69
C ASP A 54 3.57 20.79 8.54
N GLU A 55 2.26 20.80 8.74
CA GLU A 55 1.28 21.22 7.73
C GLU A 55 1.51 22.66 7.24
N ASP A 56 1.98 23.55 8.12
CA ASP A 56 2.21 24.96 7.85
C ASP A 56 3.70 25.34 7.85
N ALA A 57 4.58 24.37 7.59
CA ALA A 57 6.03 24.57 7.51
C ALA A 57 6.45 25.41 6.28
N LEU A 58 5.69 25.37 5.18
CA LEU A 58 5.94 26.18 4.00
C LEU A 58 5.39 27.60 4.17
N VAL A 59 6.27 28.60 4.06
CA VAL A 59 5.93 30.02 4.23
C VAL A 59 5.87 30.75 2.89
N LEU A 60 6.82 30.48 2.00
CA LEU A 60 6.92 31.06 0.64
C LEU A 60 6.93 32.61 0.62
N ASP A 61 7.51 33.25 1.63
CA ASP A 61 7.65 34.72 1.67
C ASP A 61 8.88 35.17 0.88
N LYS A 62 8.64 35.65 -0.33
CA LYS A 62 9.68 36.17 -1.22
C LYS A 62 10.28 37.50 -0.74
N ALA A 63 9.52 38.33 -0.04
CA ALA A 63 10.01 39.64 0.42
C ALA A 63 10.94 39.49 1.62
N ALA A 64 10.61 38.59 2.55
CA ALA A 64 11.45 38.25 3.69
C ALA A 64 12.55 37.22 3.36
N GLY A 65 12.48 36.56 2.20
CA GLY A 65 13.43 35.52 1.80
C GLY A 65 13.25 34.21 2.57
N VAL A 66 12.03 33.94 3.05
CA VAL A 66 11.71 32.76 3.88
C VAL A 66 10.92 31.75 3.05
N PHE A 67 11.57 30.64 2.68
CA PHE A 67 10.91 29.55 1.97
C PHE A 67 10.04 28.70 2.92
N ALA A 68 10.61 28.32 4.06
CA ALA A 68 9.99 27.47 5.07
C ALA A 68 10.43 27.87 6.49
N ASP A 69 9.62 27.55 7.49
CA ASP A 69 9.96 27.70 8.90
C ASP A 69 10.85 26.54 9.36
N PRO A 70 12.13 26.77 9.70
CA PRO A 70 13.04 25.71 10.10
C PRO A 70 12.67 25.05 11.43
N THR A 71 11.83 25.68 12.26
CA THR A 71 11.37 25.11 13.53
C THR A 71 10.30 24.03 13.34
N LYS A 72 9.75 23.92 12.13
CA LYS A 72 8.67 23.01 11.72
C LYS A 72 9.12 21.90 10.78
N VAL A 73 10.44 21.71 10.69
CA VAL A 73 11.08 20.66 9.89
C VAL A 73 11.95 19.82 10.82
N HIS A 74 11.64 18.54 10.89
CA HIS A 74 12.13 17.67 11.96
C HIS A 74 12.96 16.50 11.42
N TYR A 75 14.04 16.16 12.12
CA TYR A 75 14.71 14.89 11.89
C TYR A 75 13.81 13.73 12.30
N VAL A 76 13.89 12.64 11.53
CA VAL A 76 13.15 11.40 11.78
C VAL A 76 13.91 10.51 12.76
N ASP A 77 15.25 10.49 12.64
CA ASP A 77 16.16 9.69 13.47
C ASP A 77 15.70 8.25 13.71
N HIS A 78 15.12 7.63 12.68
CA HIS A 78 14.66 6.24 12.72
C HIS A 78 15.87 5.31 12.74
N ARG A 79 15.89 4.41 13.72
CA ARG A 79 16.90 3.35 13.88
C ARG A 79 16.18 2.04 14.12
N GLY A 80 16.24 1.15 13.15
CA GLY A 80 15.62 -0.16 13.18
C GLY A 80 16.61 -1.28 12.87
N GLU A 81 16.07 -2.48 12.69
CA GLU A 81 16.83 -3.69 12.35
C GLU A 81 17.34 -3.61 10.91
N TRP A 82 16.53 -3.09 9.98
CA TRP A 82 16.84 -3.09 8.55
C TRP A 82 17.24 -1.71 8.03
N LEU A 83 16.79 -0.62 8.66
CA LEU A 83 16.86 0.74 8.15
C LEU A 83 17.35 1.71 9.24
N ASN A 84 18.24 2.60 8.83
CA ASN A 84 18.64 3.76 9.61
C ASN A 84 18.43 5.01 8.76
N VAL A 85 17.51 5.89 9.18
CA VAL A 85 17.06 7.04 8.39
C VAL A 85 17.05 8.29 9.25
N ARG A 86 17.95 9.24 8.95
CA ARG A 86 18.06 10.51 9.68
C ARG A 86 16.91 11.47 9.38
N GLY A 87 16.48 11.58 8.13
CA GLY A 87 15.57 12.65 7.68
C GLY A 87 16.22 14.05 7.73
N PRO A 88 15.42 15.13 7.63
CA PRO A 88 14.01 15.16 7.21
C PRO A 88 13.84 14.65 5.77
N LEU A 89 12.60 14.47 5.32
CA LEU A 89 12.32 14.31 3.90
C LEU A 89 12.76 15.58 3.15
N GLN A 90 13.43 15.41 2.01
CA GLN A 90 14.00 16.49 1.22
C GLN A 90 12.96 17.30 0.42
N VAL A 91 11.69 16.91 0.50
CA VAL A 91 10.56 17.61 -0.13
C VAL A 91 9.51 17.95 0.94
N PRO A 92 8.78 19.07 0.78
CA PRO A 92 7.73 19.44 1.72
C PRO A 92 6.56 18.46 1.74
N ARG A 93 5.79 18.51 2.84
CA ARG A 93 4.53 17.76 3.01
C ARG A 93 3.66 17.89 1.77
N SER A 94 3.09 16.77 1.33
CA SER A 94 2.24 16.69 0.14
C SER A 94 0.76 16.90 0.47
N PRO A 95 -0.12 17.11 -0.53
CA PRO A 95 -1.53 17.41 -0.28
C PRO A 95 -2.28 16.35 0.56
N GLN A 96 -1.96 15.06 0.41
CA GLN A 96 -2.54 14.01 1.24
C GLN A 96 -1.85 13.90 2.61
N GLY A 97 -0.66 14.50 2.79
CA GLY A 97 0.28 14.20 3.86
C GLY A 97 0.89 12.80 3.69
N GLU A 98 0.04 11.79 3.69
CA GLU A 98 0.38 10.38 3.45
C GLU A 98 -0.48 9.84 2.29
N PRO A 99 0.13 9.29 1.22
CA PRO A 99 -0.61 8.59 0.17
C PRO A 99 -1.47 7.44 0.71
N VAL A 100 -2.60 7.16 0.04
CA VAL A 100 -3.45 6.01 0.39
C VAL A 100 -2.68 4.71 0.27
N ILE A 101 -2.67 3.90 1.34
CA ILE A 101 -1.96 2.62 1.39
C ILE A 101 -2.87 1.48 0.94
N LEU A 102 -2.46 0.83 -0.16
CA LEU A 102 -3.05 -0.39 -0.68
C LEU A 102 -2.21 -1.61 -0.28
N GLN A 103 -2.87 -2.76 -0.17
CA GLN A 103 -2.23 -4.04 0.10
C GLN A 103 -2.99 -5.17 -0.60
N ALA A 104 -2.31 -6.27 -0.96
CA ALA A 104 -2.93 -7.44 -1.63
C ALA A 104 -2.53 -8.83 -1.09
N GLY A 105 -1.80 -8.88 0.02
CA GLY A 105 -1.32 -10.12 0.65
C GLY A 105 -2.37 -10.77 1.55
N LEU A 106 -2.86 -11.94 1.14
CA LEU A 106 -3.93 -12.69 1.82
C LEU A 106 -3.42 -13.81 2.77
N SER A 107 -2.10 -14.01 2.89
CA SER A 107 -1.51 -14.91 3.88
C SER A 107 -1.83 -14.44 5.31
N PRO A 108 -1.74 -15.29 6.35
CA PRO A 108 -2.00 -14.87 7.72
C PRO A 108 -1.16 -13.65 8.14
N ARG A 109 0.15 -13.65 7.82
CA ARG A 109 1.03 -12.51 8.07
C ARG A 109 0.68 -11.28 7.24
N GLY A 110 0.31 -11.48 5.96
CA GLY A 110 -0.12 -10.41 5.07
C GLY A 110 -1.42 -9.73 5.54
N ARG A 111 -2.38 -10.50 6.06
CA ARG A 111 -3.61 -9.97 6.65
C ARG A 111 -3.36 -9.15 7.90
N ARG A 112 -2.49 -9.60 8.81
CA ARG A 112 -2.04 -8.79 9.96
C ARG A 112 -1.38 -7.48 9.52
N PHE A 113 -0.51 -7.55 8.51
CA PHE A 113 0.13 -6.36 7.93
C PHE A 113 -0.90 -5.39 7.33
N ALA A 114 -1.87 -5.91 6.58
CA ALA A 114 -2.98 -5.12 6.04
C ALA A 114 -3.82 -4.49 7.16
N GLY A 115 -4.13 -5.26 8.21
CA GLY A 115 -4.84 -4.76 9.39
C GLY A 115 -4.16 -3.54 10.00
N LYS A 116 -2.83 -3.58 10.13
CA LYS A 116 -2.04 -2.46 10.67
C LYS A 116 -1.95 -1.24 9.74
N TRP A 117 -1.77 -1.44 8.43
CA TRP A 117 -1.38 -0.35 7.53
C TRP A 117 -2.38 0.03 6.44
N ALA A 118 -3.17 -0.92 5.95
CA ALA A 118 -3.94 -0.72 4.73
C ALA A 118 -5.19 0.12 4.97
N GLU A 119 -5.43 1.07 4.08
CA GLU A 119 -6.71 1.77 3.92
C GLU A 119 -7.55 1.11 2.83
N ALA A 120 -6.92 0.35 1.95
CA ALA A 120 -7.55 -0.41 0.89
C ALA A 120 -6.87 -1.78 0.71
N VAL A 121 -7.65 -2.86 0.66
CA VAL A 121 -7.14 -4.21 0.41
C VAL A 121 -7.72 -4.76 -0.88
N PHE A 122 -6.85 -5.17 -1.81
CA PHE A 122 -7.23 -5.89 -3.00
C PHE A 122 -7.26 -7.40 -2.72
N SER A 123 -8.39 -8.04 -3.02
CA SER A 123 -8.64 -9.44 -2.70
C SER A 123 -9.07 -10.23 -3.94
N LEU A 124 -8.52 -11.42 -4.09
CA LEU A 124 -9.00 -12.44 -5.01
C LEU A 124 -9.83 -13.45 -4.22
N ALA A 125 -11.04 -13.72 -4.66
CA ALA A 125 -11.92 -14.71 -4.03
C ALA A 125 -12.75 -15.42 -5.11
N PRO A 126 -12.76 -16.77 -5.12
CA PRO A 126 -13.38 -17.55 -6.20
C PRO A 126 -14.91 -17.60 -6.12
N ASN A 127 -15.50 -17.29 -4.97
CA ASN A 127 -16.95 -17.33 -4.76
C ASN A 127 -17.35 -16.43 -3.58
N LEU A 128 -18.66 -16.23 -3.40
CA LEU A 128 -19.23 -15.35 -2.37
C LEU A 128 -18.84 -15.76 -0.95
N GLU A 129 -18.78 -17.06 -0.66
CA GLU A 129 -18.43 -17.57 0.67
C GLU A 129 -17.00 -17.15 1.05
N VAL A 130 -16.04 -17.37 0.14
CA VAL A 130 -14.65 -16.96 0.35
C VAL A 130 -14.52 -15.43 0.40
N MET A 131 -15.32 -14.69 -0.39
CA MET A 131 -15.37 -13.23 -0.33
C MET A 131 -15.78 -12.74 1.07
N GLN A 132 -16.85 -13.30 1.63
CA GLN A 132 -17.35 -12.94 2.96
C GLN A 132 -16.36 -13.30 4.06
N ALA A 133 -15.78 -14.51 4.01
CA ALA A 133 -14.76 -14.94 4.97
C ALA A 133 -13.52 -14.05 4.93
N THR A 134 -13.07 -13.67 3.72
CA THR A 134 -11.91 -12.78 3.54
C THR A 134 -12.21 -11.37 4.05
N TYR A 135 -13.41 -10.85 3.77
CA TYR A 135 -13.87 -9.56 4.28
C TYR A 135 -13.84 -9.54 5.81
N GLN A 136 -14.47 -10.53 6.46
CA GLN A 136 -14.53 -10.63 7.91
C GLN A 136 -13.13 -10.77 8.53
N GLY A 137 -12.28 -11.61 7.93
CA GLY A 137 -10.91 -11.82 8.40
C GLY A 137 -10.07 -10.54 8.36
N ILE A 138 -10.12 -9.78 7.26
CA ILE A 138 -9.38 -8.50 7.16
C ILE A 138 -9.93 -7.49 8.17
N LYS A 139 -11.25 -7.35 8.30
CA LYS A 139 -11.87 -6.42 9.24
C LYS A 139 -11.49 -6.73 10.70
N ALA A 140 -11.42 -8.02 11.06
CA ALA A 140 -10.97 -8.45 12.37
C ALA A 140 -9.50 -8.09 12.65
N GLU A 141 -8.62 -8.19 11.64
CA GLU A 141 -7.21 -7.79 11.79
C GLU A 141 -7.03 -6.27 11.91
N VAL A 142 -7.90 -5.48 11.27
CA VAL A 142 -7.94 -4.01 11.43
C VAL A 142 -8.35 -3.65 12.86
N ASP A 143 -9.41 -4.27 13.37
CA ASP A 143 -9.88 -4.10 14.76
C ASP A 143 -8.82 -4.53 15.78
N ALA A 144 -8.19 -5.69 15.56
CA ALA A 144 -7.11 -6.20 16.42
C ALA A 144 -5.87 -5.29 16.42
N ALA A 145 -5.65 -4.52 15.36
CA ALA A 145 -4.62 -3.49 15.28
C ALA A 145 -5.02 -2.15 15.93
N GLY A 146 -6.22 -2.06 16.53
CA GLY A 146 -6.75 -0.88 17.19
C GLY A 146 -7.23 0.22 16.24
N ARG A 147 -7.52 -0.13 14.98
CA ARG A 147 -8.02 0.80 13.96
C ARG A 147 -9.50 0.56 13.71
N ASP A 148 -10.22 1.61 13.32
CA ASP A 148 -11.62 1.51 12.91
C ASP A 148 -11.74 0.63 11.65
N PRO A 149 -12.41 -0.53 11.70
CA PRO A 149 -12.57 -1.41 10.55
C PRO A 149 -13.20 -0.72 9.35
N ASP A 150 -14.06 0.28 9.53
CA ASP A 150 -14.74 0.98 8.44
C ASP A 150 -13.83 1.89 7.61
N GLN A 151 -12.66 2.23 8.14
CA GLN A 151 -11.63 3.00 7.43
C GLN A 151 -10.84 2.15 6.43
N THR A 152 -10.89 0.82 6.51
CA THR A 152 -10.28 -0.07 5.52
C THR A 152 -11.32 -0.56 4.51
N LYS A 153 -11.16 -0.19 3.24
CA LYS A 153 -11.98 -0.66 2.12
C LYS A 153 -11.44 -1.97 1.56
N ILE A 154 -12.32 -2.85 1.10
CA ILE A 154 -11.93 -4.15 0.55
C ILE A 154 -12.47 -4.23 -0.88
N PHE A 155 -11.56 -4.36 -1.84
CA PHE A 155 -11.84 -4.43 -3.26
C PHE A 155 -11.65 -5.86 -3.74
N THR A 156 -12.73 -6.53 -4.09
CA THR A 156 -12.67 -7.87 -4.66
C THR A 156 -12.56 -7.79 -6.18
N ALA A 157 -11.60 -8.52 -6.76
CA ALA A 157 -11.49 -8.62 -8.21
C ALA A 157 -12.72 -9.36 -8.80
N VAL A 158 -13.29 -8.79 -9.85
CA VAL A 158 -14.34 -9.41 -10.65
C VAL A 158 -13.97 -9.27 -12.12
N MET A 159 -14.29 -10.30 -12.92
CA MET A 159 -14.07 -10.30 -14.37
C MET A 159 -15.42 -10.44 -15.08
N PRO A 160 -16.18 -9.35 -15.27
CA PRO A 160 -17.46 -9.42 -15.97
C PRO A 160 -17.23 -9.65 -17.47
N VAL A 161 -17.90 -10.66 -18.03
CA VAL A 161 -18.04 -10.80 -19.49
C VAL A 161 -19.42 -10.29 -19.87
N LEU A 162 -19.44 -9.17 -20.61
CA LEU A 162 -20.68 -8.47 -20.96
C LEU A 162 -21.14 -8.87 -22.36
N GLY A 163 -22.46 -8.92 -22.56
CA GLY A 163 -23.12 -9.20 -23.84
C GLY A 163 -24.51 -8.59 -23.89
N GLU A 164 -24.98 -8.26 -25.09
CA GLU A 164 -26.31 -7.71 -25.35
C GLU A 164 -27.41 -8.72 -24.98
N SER A 165 -27.06 -10.00 -24.89
CA SER A 165 -27.84 -11.09 -24.30
C SER A 165 -26.92 -12.07 -23.58
N GLN A 166 -27.51 -12.98 -22.78
CA GLN A 166 -26.76 -14.05 -22.12
C GLN A 166 -26.02 -14.96 -23.11
N ALA A 167 -26.62 -15.24 -24.26
CA ALA A 167 -26.00 -16.06 -25.30
C ALA A 167 -24.73 -15.39 -25.85
N VAL A 168 -24.79 -14.08 -26.10
CA VAL A 168 -23.63 -13.31 -26.58
C VAL A 168 -22.52 -13.23 -25.52
N ALA A 169 -22.88 -13.07 -24.24
CA ALA A 169 -21.91 -13.09 -23.16
C ALA A 169 -21.21 -14.46 -23.03
N GLN A 170 -21.97 -15.55 -23.20
CA GLN A 170 -21.44 -16.92 -23.16
C GLN A 170 -20.51 -17.21 -24.33
N GLU A 171 -20.87 -16.81 -25.55
CA GLU A 171 -20.01 -16.94 -26.75
C GLU A 171 -18.70 -16.17 -26.57
N ARG A 172 -18.75 -14.94 -26.02
CA ARG A 172 -17.55 -14.16 -25.70
C ARG A 172 -16.69 -14.84 -24.64
N LEU A 173 -17.29 -15.45 -23.62
CA LEU A 173 -16.57 -16.20 -22.59
C LEU A 173 -15.87 -17.43 -23.18
N GLU A 174 -16.55 -18.19 -24.04
CA GLU A 174 -15.98 -19.36 -24.73
C GLU A 174 -14.81 -18.96 -25.63
N TYR A 175 -14.95 -17.86 -26.37
CA TYR A 175 -13.86 -17.31 -27.15
C TYR A 175 -12.66 -16.91 -26.28
N LEU A 176 -12.88 -16.17 -25.19
CA LEU A 176 -11.81 -15.81 -24.26
C LEU A 176 -11.09 -17.04 -23.70
N ASN A 177 -11.83 -18.06 -23.29
CA ASN A 177 -11.26 -19.32 -22.78
C ASN A 177 -10.45 -20.06 -23.86
N SER A 178 -10.85 -19.97 -25.14
CA SER A 178 -10.10 -20.59 -26.24
C SER A 178 -8.72 -19.97 -26.48
N LEU A 179 -8.49 -18.74 -26.00
CA LEU A 179 -7.22 -18.03 -26.11
C LEU A 179 -6.26 -18.29 -24.93
N VAL A 180 -6.75 -18.92 -23.86
CA VAL A 180 -5.93 -19.26 -22.70
C VAL A 180 -5.10 -20.50 -23.03
N HIS A 181 -3.78 -20.35 -22.97
CA HIS A 181 -2.85 -21.47 -23.15
C HIS A 181 -3.07 -22.48 -22.00
N PRO A 182 -3.15 -23.79 -22.28
CA PRO A 182 -3.36 -24.82 -21.25
C PRO A 182 -2.28 -24.84 -20.17
#